data_AF-A8Q1N5-F1
#
_entry.id   AF-A8Q1N5-F1
#
_cell.length_a   1.000
_cell.length_b   1.000
_cell.length_c   1.000
_cell.angle_alpha   90.00
_cell.angle_beta   90.00
_cell.angle_gamma   90.00
#
_symmetry.space_group_name_H-M   'P 1'
#
loop_
_entity.id
_entity.type
_entity.pdbx_description
1 polymer ?
#
loop_
_entity_poly.entity_id
_entity_poly.type
_entity_poly.pdbx_seq_one_letter_code
_entity_poly.pdbx_strand_id
1 'polypeptide(L)' 'MLDLAAENRITPWVEVMDMKECSKAIERLEKGDVRYRFVLQQDLDVNSR' A
#
# COMPACT_ATOMS: atom_id res chain seq x y z
N MET A 1 -15.94 -12.18 -4.03
CA MET A 1 -15.23 -11.70 -2.80
C MET A 1 -14.97 -10.21 -2.88
N LEU A 2 -14.30 -9.72 -3.94
CA LEU A 2 -14.13 -8.28 -4.15
C LEU A 2 -15.46 -7.55 -4.39
N ASP A 3 -16.39 -8.15 -5.12
CA ASP A 3 -17.73 -7.57 -5.35
C ASP A 3 -18.48 -7.38 -4.03
N LEU A 4 -18.46 -8.39 -3.15
CA LEU A 4 -19.01 -8.31 -1.80
C LEU A 4 -18.36 -7.19 -0.97
N ALA A 5 -17.04 -7.04 -1.05
CA ALA A 5 -16.33 -5.98 -0.34
C ALA A 5 -16.69 -4.59 -0.89
N ALA A 6 -16.84 -4.45 -2.21
CA ALA A 6 -17.25 -3.21 -2.85
C ALA A 6 -18.70 -2.84 -2.50
N GLU A 7 -19.63 -3.79 -2.56
CA GLU A 7 -21.04 -3.61 -2.21
C GLU A 7 -21.22 -3.17 -0.75
N ASN A 8 -20.44 -3.76 0.17
CA ASN A 8 -20.49 -3.45 1.59
C ASN A 8 -19.52 -2.35 2.03
N ARG A 9 -18.82 -1.69 1.10
CA ARG A 9 -17.83 -0.62 1.36
C ARG A 9 -16.75 -1.03 2.37
N ILE A 10 -16.34 -2.29 2.33
CA ILE A 10 -15.30 -2.83 3.21
C ILE A 10 -13.94 -2.48 2.60
N THR A 11 -13.23 -1.56 3.25
CA THR A 11 -11.88 -1.15 2.85
C THR A 11 -10.86 -1.54 3.92
N PRO A 12 -9.68 -2.07 3.54
CA PRO A 12 -8.61 -2.31 4.49
C PRO A 12 -8.06 -0.99 5.02
N TRP A 13 -7.55 -0.99 6.25
CA TRP A 13 -6.70 0.09 6.73
C TRP A 13 -5.32 -0.06 6.10
N VAL A 14 -4.93 0.98 5.36
CA VAL A 14 -3.70 0.97 4.57
C VAL A 14 -2.87 2.20 4.86
N GLU A 15 -1.56 2.01 4.84
CA GLU A 15 -0.56 3.07 4.82
C GLU A 15 0.08 3.09 3.43
N VAL A 16 -0.10 4.22 2.72
CA VAL A 16 0.41 4.38 1.36
C VAL A 16 1.82 4.95 1.40
N MET A 17 2.74 4.32 0.68
CA MET A 17 4.15 4.72 0.58
C MET A 17 4.60 4.71 -0.87
N ASP A 18 5.62 5.50 -1.21
CA ASP A 18 6.20 5.50 -2.56
C ASP A 18 7.00 4.20 -2.81
N MET A 19 6.99 3.71 -4.06
CA MET A 19 7.70 2.50 -4.44
C MET A 19 9.22 2.61 -4.18
N LYS A 20 9.85 3.78 -4.37
CA LYS A 20 11.25 4.01 -4.01
C LYS A 20 11.59 3.73 -2.53
N GLU A 21 10.60 3.77 -1.64
CA GLU A 21 10.78 3.53 -0.20
C GLU A 21 10.44 2.10 0.22
N CYS A 22 10.31 1.17 -0.73
CA CYS A 22 9.96 -0.24 -0.48
C CYS A 22 10.85 -0.90 0.59
N SER A 23 12.17 -0.66 0.57
CA SER A 23 13.09 -1.22 1.57
C SER A 23 12.72 -0.79 3.00
N LYS A 24 12.33 0.47 3.20
CA LYS A 24 11.91 0.98 4.51
C LYS A 24 10.58 0.35 4.96
N ALA A 25 9.65 0.11 4.02
CA ALA A 25 8.38 -0.53 4.32
C ALA A 25 8.58 -1.97 4.82
N ILE A 26 9.52 -2.71 4.22
CA ILE A 26 9.86 -4.08 4.65
C ILE A 26 10.48 -4.07 6.06
N GLU A 27 11.44 -3.18 6.33
CA GLU A 27 12.05 -3.07 7.66
C GLU A 27 11.03 -2.72 8.75
N ARG A 28 10.06 -1.84 8.45
CA ARG A 28 9.00 -1.47 9.40
C ARG A 28 8.01 -2.62 9.61
N LEU A 29 7.71 -3.38 8.57
CA LEU A 29 6.87 -4.58 8.66
C LEU A 29 7.51 -5.63 9.59
N GLU A 30 8.81 -5.89 9.45
CA GLU A 30 9.54 -6.82 10.32
C GLU A 30 9.55 -6.35 11.79
N LYS A 31 9.64 -5.04 12.02
CA LYS A 31 9.60 -4.43 13.36
C LYS A 31 8.18 -4.36 13.94
N GLY A 32 7.14 -4.67 13.16
CA GLY A 32 5.74 -4.59 13.58
C GLY A 32 5.18 -3.16 13.65
N ASP A 33 5.90 -2.17 13.11
CA ASP A 33 5.49 -0.76 13.04
C ASP A 33 4.64 -0.50 11.79
N VAL A 34 3.49 -1.17 11.70
CA VAL A 34 2.56 -1.04 10.57
C VAL A 34 1.11 -1.00 11.03
N ARG A 35 0.31 -0.13 10.42
CA ARG A 35 -1.16 -0.16 10.56
C ARG A 35 -1.77 -1.17 9.59
N TYR A 36 -1.62 -2.45 9.91
CA TYR A 36 -2.17 -3.61 9.22
C TYR A 36 -1.62 -3.90 7.81
N ARG A 37 -1.62 -2.93 6.88
CA ARG A 37 -1.16 -3.16 5.50
C ARG A 37 -0.47 -1.95 4.89
N PHE A 38 0.67 -2.18 4.25
CA PHE A 38 1.31 -1.21 3.36
C PHE A 38 0.78 -1.35 1.94
N VAL A 39 0.58 -0.23 1.26
CA VAL A 39 0.28 -0.16 -0.18
C VAL A 39 1.33 0.72 -0.83
N LEU A 40 2.09 0.15 -1.77
CA LEU A 40 3.12 0.89 -2.50
C LEU A 40 2.52 1.54 -3.74
N GLN A 41 2.57 2.87 -3.81
CA GLN A 41 2.15 3.63 -4.97
C GLN A 41 3.30 3.68 -5.98
N GLN A 42 2.97 3.37 -7.23
CA GLN A 42 3.91 3.48 -8.35
C GLN A 42 4.25 4.96 -8.58
N ASP A 43 5.53 5.28 -8.54
CA ASP A 43 6.11 6.63 -8.64
C ASP A 43 6.77 6.91 -10.01
N LEU A 44 6.45 6.10 -11.03
CA LEU A 44 6.94 6.31 -12.39
C LEU A 44 6.20 7.48 -13.05
N ASP A 45 6.94 8.49 -13.51
CA ASP A 45 6.39 9.59 -14.29
C ASP A 45 5.83 9.10 -15.63
N VAL A 46 4.51 9.22 -15.78
CA VAL A 46 3.75 8.83 -16.97
C VAL A 46 4.14 9.64 -18.21
N ASN A 47 4.83 10.77 -18.04
CA ASN A 47 5.24 11.71 -19.11
C ASN A 47 6.67 11.51 -19.65
N SER A 48 7.35 10.40 -19.33
CA SER A 48 8.72 10.12 -19.79
C SER A 48 8.81 9.45 -21.18
N ARG A 49 7.82 9.68 -22.06
CA ARG A 49 7.83 9.21 -23.46
C ARG A 49 7.72 10.37 -24.43
#